data_AF-A0A9W5Y4Z7-F1
#
_entry.id   AF-A0A9W5Y4Z7-F1
#
_cell.length_a   1.000
_cell.length_b   1.000
_cell.length_c   1.000
_cell.angle_alpha   90.00
_cell.angle_beta   90.00
_cell.angle_gamma   90.00
#
_symmetry.space_group_name_H-M   'P 1'
#
loop_
_entity.id
_entity.type
_entity.pdbx_description
1 polymer ?
#
loop_
_entity_poly.entity_id
_entity_poly.type
_entity_poly.pdbx_seq_one_letter_code
_entity_poly.pdbx_strand_id
1 'polypeptide(L)'
;MILTQPIKKYQLLLSKYIVSCEFITLMIVVNIATMVFSGFITGVKDPLDADLFFRCFWILWASTLATAAVQMIAVEFFSSKWISIFIGLLLGLMSQGTYLNGWFGKFNPYSFSDFSYRADWKQALFMMLISCIFIIIGLIISTFVFKRQNINR
;
A
#
# COMPACT_ATOMS: atom_id res chain seq x y z
N MET A 1 -13.42 -21.34 -8.47
CA MET A 1 -13.30 -21.99 -7.15
C MET A 1 -14.63 -21.79 -6.45
N ILE A 2 -15.48 -22.82 -6.45
CA ILE A 2 -16.85 -22.76 -5.94
C ILE A 2 -16.78 -22.87 -4.42
N LEU A 3 -17.24 -21.84 -3.70
CA LEU A 3 -17.37 -21.85 -2.26
C LEU A 3 -18.46 -22.85 -1.86
N THR A 4 -18.06 -24.00 -1.32
CA THR A 4 -18.97 -25.08 -0.88
C THR A 4 -19.50 -24.88 0.54
N GLN A 5 -19.11 -23.81 1.23
CA GLN A 5 -19.63 -23.45 2.56
C GLN A 5 -19.94 -21.95 2.64
N PRO A 6 -20.94 -21.52 3.43
CA PRO A 6 -21.28 -20.12 3.62
C PRO A 6 -20.22 -19.45 4.51
N ILE A 7 -19.03 -19.20 3.94
CA ILE A 7 -18.04 -18.32 4.56
C ILE A 7 -18.63 -16.92 4.56
N LYS A 8 -18.63 -16.25 5.72
CA LYS A 8 -19.19 -14.90 5.82
C LYS A 8 -18.37 -13.99 4.89
N LYS A 9 -19.04 -13.28 3.99
CA LYS A 9 -18.43 -12.42 2.96
C LYS A 9 -17.27 -11.54 3.45
N TYR A 10 -17.35 -11.01 4.67
CA TYR A 10 -16.27 -10.20 5.27
C TYR A 10 -15.00 -11.01 5.61
N GLN A 11 -15.13 -12.28 5.98
CA GLN A 11 -13.97 -13.14 6.28
C GLN A 11 -13.15 -13.42 5.02
N LEU A 12 -13.82 -13.52 3.87
CA LEU A 12 -13.15 -13.72 2.57
C LEU A 12 -12.40 -12.46 2.12
N LEU A 13 -12.95 -11.27 2.33
CA LEU A 13 -12.22 -10.02 2.05
C LEU A 13 -11.04 -9.84 2.98
N LEU A 14 -11.24 -10.12 4.27
CA LEU A 14 -10.19 -10.00 5.28
C LEU A 14 -9.06 -11.01 5.02
N SER A 15 -9.37 -12.25 4.62
CA SER A 15 -8.33 -13.23 4.26
C SER A 15 -7.53 -12.81 3.03
N LYS A 16 -8.19 -12.29 1.97
CA LYS A 16 -7.50 -11.72 0.81
C LYS A 16 -6.56 -10.57 1.21
N TYR A 17 -6.97 -9.75 2.19
CA TYR A 17 -6.18 -8.62 2.63
C TYR A 17 -4.96 -9.09 3.41
N ILE A 18 -5.14 -10.01 4.36
CA ILE A 18 -4.04 -10.61 5.14
C ILE A 18 -3.00 -11.25 4.22
N VAL A 19 -3.43 -12.07 3.25
CA VAL A 19 -2.51 -12.70 2.29
C VAL A 19 -1.77 -11.64 1.47
N SER A 20 -2.45 -10.57 1.06
CA SER A 20 -1.79 -9.43 0.40
C SER A 20 -0.74 -8.77 1.30
N CYS A 21 -1.05 -8.57 2.59
CA CYS A 21 -0.11 -7.99 3.56
C CYS A 21 1.15 -8.84 3.73
N GLU A 22 1.00 -10.17 3.81
CA GLU A 22 2.13 -11.10 3.89
C GLU A 22 3.03 -10.97 2.65
N PHE A 23 2.41 -10.96 1.46
CA PHE A 23 3.15 -10.85 0.21
C PHE A 23 3.85 -9.50 0.05
N ILE A 24 3.19 -8.40 0.44
CA ILE A 24 3.77 -7.05 0.46
C ILE A 24 4.97 -6.99 1.40
N THR A 25 4.84 -7.56 2.61
CA THR A 25 5.92 -7.57 3.60
C THR A 25 7.14 -8.30 3.05
N LEU A 26 6.94 -9.47 2.44
CA LEU A 26 8.02 -10.23 1.81
C LEU A 26 8.68 -9.44 0.68
N MET A 27 7.88 -8.82 -0.20
CA MET A 27 8.39 -8.01 -1.32
C MET A 27 9.19 -6.80 -0.84
N ILE A 28 8.80 -6.16 0.26
CA ILE A 28 9.53 -5.04 0.85
C ILE A 28 10.88 -5.50 1.39
N VAL A 29 10.92 -6.63 2.10
CA VAL A 29 12.17 -7.20 2.61
C VAL A 29 13.12 -7.52 1.46
N VAL A 30 12.61 -8.12 0.37
CA VAL A 30 13.40 -8.39 -0.83
C VAL A 30 13.91 -7.10 -1.47
N ASN A 31 13.05 -6.08 -1.64
CA ASN A 31 13.43 -4.79 -2.22
C ASN A 31 14.57 -4.13 -1.44
N ILE A 32 14.43 -4.12 -0.12
CA ILE A 32 15.47 -3.63 0.79
C ILE A 32 16.79 -4.38 0.64
N ALA A 33 16.75 -5.71 0.62
CA ALA A 33 17.96 -6.52 0.48
C ALA A 33 18.65 -6.21 -0.86
N THR A 34 17.87 -6.01 -1.92
CA THR A 34 18.41 -5.61 -3.24
C THR A 34 19.00 -4.19 -3.24
N MET A 35 18.42 -3.25 -2.50
CA MET A 35 18.97 -1.89 -2.34
C MET A 35 20.29 -1.89 -1.55
N VAL A 36 20.37 -2.68 -0.48
CA VAL A 36 21.62 -2.82 0.29
C VAL A 36 22.71 -3.41 -0.60
N PHE A 37 22.40 -4.48 -1.35
CA PHE A 37 23.34 -5.11 -2.28
C PHE A 37 23.79 -4.17 -3.40
N SER A 38 22.87 -3.39 -3.98
CA SER A 38 23.22 -2.41 -5.02
C SER A 38 24.05 -1.25 -4.46
N GLY A 39 23.78 -0.82 -3.22
CA GLY A 39 24.59 0.17 -2.50
C GLY A 39 26.04 -0.28 -2.33
N PHE A 40 26.26 -1.57 -2.00
CA PHE A 40 27.60 -2.16 -1.94
C PHE A 40 28.31 -2.18 -3.29
N ILE A 41 27.60 -2.54 -4.38
CA ILE A 41 28.18 -2.55 -5.74
C ILE A 41 28.54 -1.14 -6.22
N THR A 42 27.70 -0.16 -5.92
CA THR A 42 27.85 1.22 -6.42
C THR A 42 28.78 2.09 -5.56
N GLY A 43 29.24 1.58 -4.41
CA GLY A 43 30.16 2.31 -3.53
C GLY A 43 29.50 3.48 -2.79
N VAL A 44 28.18 3.43 -2.57
CA VAL A 44 27.47 4.44 -1.78
C VAL A 44 28.02 4.42 -0.35
N LYS A 45 28.34 5.60 0.17
CA LYS A 45 28.86 5.77 1.54
C LYS A 45 27.74 5.45 2.54
N ASP A 46 28.01 4.55 3.47
CA ASP A 46 27.06 4.06 4.50
C ASP A 46 25.76 3.45 3.93
N PRO A 47 25.85 2.31 3.20
CA PRO A 47 24.67 1.63 2.64
C PRO A 47 23.74 1.02 3.72
N LEU A 48 24.17 1.06 4.99
CA LEU A 48 23.51 0.47 6.15
C LEU A 48 23.40 1.47 7.31
N ASP A 49 22.94 2.70 7.05
CA ASP A 49 22.41 3.53 8.13
C ASP A 49 21.10 2.88 8.63
N ALA A 50 21.22 2.14 9.75
CA ALA A 50 20.13 1.40 10.34
C ALA A 50 18.94 2.29 10.72
N ASP A 51 19.17 3.54 11.16
CA ASP A 51 18.08 4.42 11.58
C ASP A 51 17.31 4.97 10.36
N LEU A 52 18.03 5.39 9.32
CA LEU A 52 17.41 5.76 8.04
C LEU A 52 16.64 4.57 7.44
N PHE A 53 17.24 3.39 7.53
CA PHE A 53 16.68 2.15 7.06
C PHE A 53 15.33 1.82 7.71
N PHE A 54 15.26 1.81 9.05
CA PHE A 54 14.02 1.53 9.75
C PHE A 54 12.92 2.55 9.42
N ARG A 55 13.27 3.84 9.32
CA ARG A 55 12.32 4.90 8.94
C ARG A 55 11.73 4.65 7.56
N CYS A 56 12.57 4.37 6.57
CA CYS A 56 12.13 4.07 5.21
C CYS A 56 11.30 2.78 5.14
N PHE A 57 11.70 1.73 5.87
CA PHE A 57 10.95 0.48 5.96
C PHE A 57 9.54 0.73 6.49
N TRP A 58 9.38 1.41 7.63
CA TRP A 58 8.07 1.66 8.22
C TRP A 58 7.17 2.53 7.32
N ILE A 59 7.74 3.55 6.68
CA ILE A 59 7.01 4.37 5.70
C ILE A 59 6.51 3.51 4.55
N LEU A 60 7.41 2.75 3.92
CA LEU A 60 7.09 1.93 2.75
C LEU A 60 6.07 0.84 3.12
N TRP A 61 6.27 0.17 4.25
CA TRP A 61 5.42 -0.89 4.75
C TRP A 61 4.02 -0.38 5.06
N ALA A 62 3.87 0.65 5.90
CA ALA A 62 2.55 1.16 6.24
C ALA A 62 1.80 1.70 5.01
N SER A 63 2.52 2.43 4.15
CA SER A 63 1.93 3.04 2.96
C SER A 63 1.46 2.01 1.95
N THR A 64 2.27 0.98 1.66
CA THR A 64 1.90 -0.07 0.71
C THR A 64 0.71 -0.89 1.21
N LEU A 65 0.62 -1.18 2.50
CA LEU A 65 -0.56 -1.80 3.11
C LEU A 65 -1.81 -0.93 2.89
N ALA A 66 -1.70 0.38 3.12
CA ALA A 66 -2.80 1.31 2.86
C ALA A 66 -3.20 1.36 1.37
N THR A 67 -2.23 1.37 0.46
CA THR A 67 -2.54 1.30 -0.99
C THR A 67 -3.24 0.00 -1.37
N ALA A 68 -2.90 -1.13 -0.74
CA ALA A 68 -3.57 -2.40 -0.96
C ALA A 68 -5.04 -2.36 -0.49
N ALA A 69 -5.32 -1.70 0.64
CA ALA A 69 -6.69 -1.51 1.12
C ALA A 69 -7.51 -0.63 0.16
N VAL A 70 -6.91 0.42 -0.40
CA VAL A 70 -7.53 1.25 -1.46
C VAL A 70 -7.76 0.44 -2.74
N GLN A 71 -6.78 -0.36 -3.14
CA GLN A 71 -6.85 -1.18 -4.33
C GLN A 71 -7.96 -2.25 -4.21
N MET A 72 -8.19 -2.78 -3.02
CA MET A 72 -9.33 -3.67 -2.76
C MET A 72 -10.66 -2.99 -3.08
N ILE A 73 -10.84 -1.72 -2.70
CA ILE A 73 -12.07 -0.99 -3.06
C ILE A 73 -12.22 -0.96 -4.58
N ALA A 74 -11.16 -0.61 -5.32
CA ALA A 74 -11.21 -0.51 -6.77
C ALA A 74 -11.50 -1.87 -7.43
N VAL A 75 -10.90 -2.96 -6.94
CA VAL A 75 -11.17 -4.32 -7.47
C VAL A 75 -12.62 -4.75 -7.22
N GLU A 76 -13.18 -4.40 -6.06
CA GLU A 76 -14.58 -4.74 -5.77
C GLU A 76 -15.55 -3.81 -6.51
N PHE A 77 -15.21 -2.53 -6.73
CA PHE A 77 -16.09 -1.59 -7.44
C PHE A 77 -16.14 -1.84 -8.95
N PHE A 78 -15.01 -2.18 -9.58
CA PHE A 78 -14.91 -2.36 -11.03
C PHE A 78 -14.83 -3.84 -11.40
N SER A 79 -15.67 -4.26 -12.35
CA SER A 79 -15.65 -5.66 -12.82
C SER A 79 -14.36 -6.04 -13.54
N SER A 80 -13.70 -5.08 -14.20
CA SER A 80 -12.43 -5.29 -14.88
C SER A 80 -11.25 -5.01 -13.95
N LYS A 81 -10.40 -6.03 -13.75
CA LYS A 81 -9.16 -5.91 -12.96
C LYS A 81 -8.19 -4.87 -13.56
N TRP A 82 -8.19 -4.72 -14.88
CA TRP A 82 -7.35 -3.75 -15.60
C TRP A 82 -7.68 -2.31 -15.22
N ILE A 83 -8.97 -1.98 -15.08
CA ILE A 83 -9.42 -0.64 -14.67
C ILE A 83 -8.94 -0.34 -13.25
N SER A 84 -9.06 -1.33 -12.36
CA SER A 84 -8.57 -1.20 -10.98
C SER A 84 -7.06 -0.95 -10.95
N ILE A 85 -6.26 -1.70 -11.72
CA ILE A 85 -4.80 -1.47 -11.82
C ILE A 85 -4.50 -0.06 -12.35
N PHE A 86 -5.20 0.38 -13.38
CA PHE A 86 -5.02 1.71 -13.96
C PHE A 86 -5.33 2.85 -12.96
N ILE A 87 -6.37 2.69 -12.14
CA ILE A 87 -6.70 3.64 -11.07
C ILE A 87 -5.58 3.69 -10.02
N GLY A 88 -5.07 2.55 -9.58
CA GLY A 88 -3.95 2.50 -8.64
C GLY A 88 -2.71 3.21 -9.18
N LEU A 89 -2.41 3.03 -10.48
CA LEU A 89 -1.31 3.71 -11.16
C LEU A 89 -1.53 5.23 -11.22
N LEU A 90 -2.73 5.69 -11.58
CA LEU A 90 -3.07 7.11 -11.62
C LEU A 90 -2.95 7.76 -10.23
N LEU A 91 -3.49 7.12 -9.19
CA LEU A 91 -3.37 7.60 -7.81
C LEU A 91 -1.91 7.67 -7.36
N GLY A 92 -1.10 6.69 -7.77
CA GLY A 92 0.35 6.70 -7.62
C GLY A 92 0.99 7.95 -8.19
N LEU A 93 0.80 8.19 -9.49
CA LEU A 93 1.38 9.32 -10.21
C LEU A 93 0.92 10.68 -9.67
N MET A 94 -0.37 10.82 -9.36
CA MET A 94 -0.93 12.07 -8.83
C MET A 94 -0.45 12.41 -7.41
N SER A 95 0.05 11.41 -6.69
CA SER A 95 0.53 11.58 -5.33
C SER A 95 1.98 12.05 -5.23
N GLN A 96 2.73 11.97 -6.32
CA GLN A 96 4.15 12.33 -6.36
C GLN A 96 4.31 13.84 -6.54
N GLY A 97 4.98 14.48 -5.57
CA GLY A 97 5.33 15.89 -5.60
C GLY A 97 6.29 16.27 -6.74
N THR A 98 6.98 15.29 -7.33
CA THR A 98 7.79 15.47 -8.55
C THR A 98 6.95 15.73 -9.81
N TYR A 99 5.71 15.23 -9.87
CA TYR A 99 4.85 15.36 -11.06
C TYR A 99 3.71 16.34 -10.85
N LEU A 100 3.12 16.39 -9.65
CA LEU A 100 2.00 17.27 -9.31
C LEU A 100 2.18 17.81 -7.89
N ASN A 101 2.67 19.05 -7.77
CA ASN A 101 2.95 19.73 -6.50
C ASN A 101 1.64 20.16 -5.81
N GLY A 102 0.89 19.19 -5.27
CA GLY A 102 -0.46 19.39 -4.74
C GLY A 102 -0.61 19.00 -3.27
N TRP A 103 -1.58 19.64 -2.59
CA TRP A 103 -2.04 19.29 -1.25
C TRP A 103 -2.43 17.79 -1.12
N PHE A 104 -2.87 17.19 -2.23
CA PHE A 104 -3.25 15.79 -2.33
C PHE A 104 -2.11 14.81 -2.00
N GLY A 105 -0.87 15.10 -2.43
CA GLY A 105 0.28 14.22 -2.17
C GLY A 105 0.64 14.13 -0.68
N LYS A 106 0.35 15.17 0.12
CA LYS A 106 0.67 15.18 1.56
C LYS A 106 -0.18 14.23 2.38
N PHE A 107 -1.39 13.90 1.92
CA PHE A 107 -2.36 13.09 2.68
C PHE A 107 -2.65 11.74 2.04
N ASN A 108 -1.97 11.41 0.95
CA ASN A 108 -2.24 10.22 0.18
C ASN A 108 -1.14 9.17 0.45
N PRO A 109 -1.48 7.94 0.90
CA PRO A 109 -0.48 6.91 1.16
C PRO A 109 0.39 6.57 -0.06
N TYR A 110 -0.04 6.91 -1.27
CA TYR A 110 0.72 6.73 -2.51
C TYR A 110 1.96 7.67 -2.63
N SER A 111 2.16 8.66 -1.77
CA SER A 111 3.34 9.57 -1.77
C SER A 111 4.54 9.03 -1.00
N PHE A 112 4.52 7.75 -0.63
CA PHE A 112 5.54 7.13 0.22
C PHE A 112 6.98 7.32 -0.26
N SER A 113 7.20 7.41 -1.57
CA SER A 113 8.51 7.70 -2.18
C SER A 113 9.03 9.09 -1.80
N ASP A 114 8.19 10.13 -1.84
CA ASP A 114 8.59 11.49 -1.45
C ASP A 114 8.90 11.61 0.04
N PHE A 115 8.15 10.89 0.88
CA PHE A 115 8.36 10.85 2.32
C PHE A 115 9.57 10.01 2.72
N SER A 116 9.84 8.91 2.00
CA SER A 116 11.04 8.09 2.22
C SER A 116 12.34 8.83 1.89
N TYR A 117 12.31 9.76 0.93
CA TYR A 117 13.47 10.59 0.59
C TYR A 117 13.83 11.61 1.69
N ARG A 118 12.84 12.11 2.45
CA ARG A 118 13.02 13.12 3.51
C ARG A 118 13.09 12.52 4.93
N ALA A 119 12.94 11.20 5.04
CA ALA A 119 12.76 10.34 6.22
C ALA A 119 13.12 10.92 7.60
N ASP A 120 12.32 11.87 8.10
CA ASP A 120 12.32 12.27 9.51
C ASP A 120 11.33 11.39 10.29
N TRP A 121 11.62 11.09 11.56
CA TRP A 121 10.75 10.29 12.44
C TRP A 121 9.34 10.89 12.57
N LYS A 122 9.22 12.23 12.59
CA LYS A 122 7.92 12.91 12.59
C LYS A 122 7.12 12.62 11.33
N GLN A 123 7.78 12.56 10.18
CA GLN A 123 7.17 12.26 8.90
C GLN A 123 6.79 10.78 8.79
N ALA A 124 7.64 9.88 9.30
CA ALA A 124 7.33 8.46 9.38
C ALA A 124 6.08 8.20 10.23
N LEU A 125 6.00 8.79 11.42
CA LEU A 125 4.82 8.70 12.30
C LEU A 125 3.56 9.25 11.63
N PHE A 126 3.66 10.41 10.99
CA PHE A 126 2.54 11.01 10.26
C PHE A 126 2.03 10.10 9.15
N MET A 127 2.92 9.52 8.35
CA MET A 127 2.55 8.62 7.26
C MET A 127 1.95 7.31 7.75
N MET A 128 2.46 6.76 8.86
CA MET A 128 1.86 5.59 9.50
C MET A 128 0.44 5.87 10.00
N LEU A 129 0.20 7.02 10.63
CA LEU A 129 -1.14 7.41 11.11
C LEU A 129 -2.13 7.53 9.95
N ILE A 130 -1.75 8.21 8.87
CA ILE A 130 -2.60 8.33 7.68
C ILE A 130 -2.85 6.95 7.07
N SER A 131 -1.80 6.12 6.95
CA SER A 131 -1.93 4.78 6.40
C SER A 131 -2.92 3.93 7.20
N CYS A 132 -2.87 3.96 8.53
CA CYS A 132 -3.84 3.27 9.38
C CYS A 132 -5.28 3.73 9.12
N ILE A 133 -5.51 5.04 8.97
CA ILE A 133 -6.83 5.60 8.65
C ILE A 133 -7.32 5.06 7.30
N PHE A 134 -6.47 5.06 6.27
CA PHE A 134 -6.80 4.53 4.95
C PHE A 134 -7.06 3.03 4.95
N ILE A 135 -6.35 2.25 5.76
CA ILE A 135 -6.59 0.81 5.93
C ILE A 135 -7.98 0.57 6.52
N ILE A 136 -8.32 1.25 7.62
CA ILE A 136 -9.61 1.10 8.31
C ILE A 136 -10.75 1.48 7.35
N ILE A 137 -10.66 2.66 6.74
CA ILE A 137 -11.68 3.15 5.79
C ILE A 137 -11.77 2.22 4.57
N GLY A 138 -10.63 1.80 4.03
CA GLY A 138 -10.53 0.91 2.87
C GLY A 138 -11.25 -0.41 3.08
N LEU A 139 -11.00 -1.06 4.23
CA LEU A 139 -11.63 -2.32 4.59
C LEU A 139 -13.13 -2.20 4.87
N ILE A 140 -13.56 -1.11 5.51
CA ILE A 140 -14.98 -0.84 5.77
C ILE A 140 -15.74 -0.65 4.45
N ILE A 141 -15.25 0.21 3.56
CA ILE A 141 -15.88 0.49 2.26
C ILE A 141 -15.90 -0.77 1.40
N SER A 142 -14.78 -1.49 1.30
CA SER A 142 -14.68 -2.77 0.60
C SER A 142 -15.76 -3.76 1.07
N THR A 143 -15.92 -3.91 2.38
CA THR A 143 -16.94 -4.78 2.96
C THR A 143 -18.36 -4.34 2.60
N PHE A 144 -18.62 -3.03 2.60
CA PHE A 144 -19.93 -2.47 2.27
C PHE A 144 -20.29 -2.69 0.79
N VAL A 145 -19.33 -2.42 -0.11
CA VAL A 145 -19.48 -2.61 -1.56
C VAL A 145 -19.71 -4.09 -1.89
N PHE A 146 -18.93 -4.99 -1.31
CA PHE A 146 -19.03 -6.43 -1.54
C PHE A 146 -20.33 -7.05 -1.00
N LYS A 147 -20.88 -6.50 0.09
CA LYS A 147 -22.21 -6.89 0.59
C LYS A 147 -23.33 -6.51 -0.39
N ARG A 148 -23.24 -5.33 -1.01
CA ARG A 148 -24.24 -4.80 -1.95
C ARG A 148 -24.25 -5.55 -3.29
N GLN A 149 -23.14 -6.17 -3.67
CA GLN A 149 -23.09 -6.99 -4.87
C GLN A 149 -23.82 -8.33 -4.63
N ASN A 150 -24.95 -8.49 -5.31
CA ASN A 150 -25.56 -9.80 -5.54
C ASN A 150 -24.60 -10.59 -6.42
N ILE A 151 -24.06 -11.68 -5.88
CA ILE A 151 -23.14 -12.57 -6.60
C ILE A 151 -24.01 -13.40 -7.55
N ASN A 152 -24.36 -12.81 -8.70
CA ASN A 152 -24.64 -13.55 -9.92
C ASN A 152 -23.35 -13.49 -10.75
N ARG A 153 -22.32 -14.21 -10.29
CA ARG A 153 -21.08 -14.47 -11.03
C ARG A 153 -20.83 -15.96 -11.04
#